data_AF-A0A7V3WGV1-F1
#
_entry.id   AF-A0A7V3WGV1-F1
#
_cell.length_a   1.000
_cell.length_b   1.000
_cell.length_c   1.000
_cell.angle_alpha   90.00
_cell.angle_beta   90.00
_cell.angle_gamma   90.00
#
_symmetry.space_group_name_H-M   'P 1'
#
loop_
_entity.id
_entity.type
_entity.pdbx_description
1 polymer ?
#
loop_
_entity_poly.entity_id
_entity_poly.type
_entity_poly.pdbx_seq_one_letter_code
_entity_poly.pdbx_strand_id
1 'polypeptide(L)'
;MKKKLIIFFVVLLIIGFVVDFFSNFSIYIKAGRLQPITYVTLKWGNSYNEVGLEGPYEDFWYEGPATFDVDKEGNVYIVDQLHNRIIEVDKNSNIIDSIDISKIISENDLDARYGPIKLIIGNKCLFLLHFYSYTLPPVDPYSPPGGYGSRYVSVITKDKIVKIDIQKLLGNPVDVYMDRLNDNSIVLTPSIPPEDKANWEGPKAVIVNRNGEVRIVNNLVNGSFDGITPFASLIYDEDKETHFYRNVKIQVKDPKTDKNIFASGLIQNGELIDIFGLQFNGNKSALMYQTESSYNKENDTITTHIVIFTLSPKEEEHYIMVVGKDERKDMLPPPFSYRSDFVLGQDGFFYTMVYKKDELHIQKFVPEETQTEYYYRSLKF
;
A
#
# COMPACT_ATOMS: atom_id res chain seq x y z
N MET A 1 -56.56 -23.45 8.73
CA MET A 1 -55.16 -23.92 8.51
C MET A 1 -54.56 -23.49 7.16
N LYS A 2 -55.23 -23.72 6.02
CA LYS A 2 -54.66 -23.46 4.68
C LYS A 2 -54.09 -22.05 4.44
N LYS A 3 -54.78 -20.98 4.86
CA LYS A 3 -54.27 -19.58 4.72
C LYS A 3 -52.97 -19.32 5.50
N LYS A 4 -52.86 -19.83 6.74
CA LYS A 4 -51.64 -19.65 7.56
C LYS A 4 -50.45 -20.40 6.97
N LEU A 5 -50.69 -21.58 6.38
CA LEU A 5 -49.66 -22.37 5.70
C LEU A 5 -49.14 -21.66 4.44
N ILE A 6 -50.03 -21.08 3.63
CA ILE A 6 -49.65 -20.31 2.42
C ILE A 6 -48.81 -19.09 2.80
N ILE A 7 -49.22 -18.33 3.82
CA ILE A 7 -48.46 -17.16 4.29
C ILE A 7 -47.06 -17.56 4.75
N PHE A 8 -46.94 -18.66 5.50
CA PHE A 8 -45.65 -19.17 5.95
C PHE A 8 -44.72 -19.55 4.78
N PHE A 9 -45.25 -20.21 3.74
CA PHE A 9 -44.48 -20.53 2.54
C PHE A 9 -44.03 -19.28 1.76
N VAL A 10 -44.90 -18.26 1.65
CA VAL A 10 -44.55 -16.99 1.00
C VAL A 10 -43.44 -16.26 1.76
N VAL A 11 -43.51 -16.22 3.10
CA VAL A 11 -42.46 -15.62 3.93
C VAL A 11 -41.13 -16.36 3.77
N LEU A 12 -41.13 -17.70 3.76
CA LEU A 12 -39.92 -18.49 3.50
C LEU A 12 -39.33 -18.24 2.11
N LEU A 13 -40.18 -18.10 1.08
CA LEU A 13 -39.75 -17.74 -0.27
C LEU A 13 -39.11 -16.35 -0.34
N ILE A 14 -39.69 -15.36 0.34
CA ILE A 14 -39.13 -14.00 0.42
C ILE A 14 -37.80 -14.02 1.15
N ILE A 15 -37.70 -14.70 2.31
CA ILE A 15 -36.44 -14.84 3.05
C ILE A 15 -35.39 -15.54 2.20
N GLY A 16 -35.75 -16.63 1.52
CA GLY A 16 -34.85 -17.35 0.61
C GLY A 16 -34.34 -16.47 -0.52
N PHE A 17 -35.23 -15.72 -1.17
CA PHE A 17 -34.87 -14.75 -2.21
C PHE A 17 -33.96 -13.64 -1.67
N VAL A 18 -34.27 -13.09 -0.49
CA VAL A 18 -33.44 -12.04 0.14
C VAL A 18 -32.04 -12.56 0.46
N VAL A 19 -31.93 -13.76 1.02
CA VAL A 19 -30.63 -14.38 1.32
C VAL A 19 -29.87 -14.68 0.02
N ASP A 20 -30.52 -15.24 -1.00
CA ASP A 20 -29.91 -15.51 -2.30
C ASP A 20 -29.45 -14.23 -2.99
N PHE A 21 -30.31 -13.20 -3.00
CA PHE A 21 -30.02 -11.88 -3.51
C PHE A 21 -28.80 -11.27 -2.83
N PHE A 22 -28.77 -11.15 -1.51
CA PHE A 22 -27.61 -10.56 -0.84
C PHE A 22 -26.34 -11.42 -0.90
N SER A 23 -26.46 -12.72 -1.15
CA SER A 23 -25.29 -13.63 -1.29
C SER A 23 -24.69 -13.62 -2.70
N ASN A 24 -25.50 -13.36 -3.72
CA ASN A 24 -25.11 -13.47 -5.14
C ASN A 24 -25.21 -12.17 -5.92
N PHE A 25 -25.71 -11.09 -5.30
CA PHE A 25 -25.69 -9.75 -5.86
C PHE A 25 -24.28 -9.18 -5.73
N SER A 26 -23.67 -8.95 -6.88
CA SER A 26 -22.41 -8.22 -6.98
C SER A 26 -22.67 -6.97 -7.80
N ILE A 27 -22.33 -5.81 -7.23
CA ILE A 27 -22.28 -4.56 -7.97
C ILE A 27 -20.92 -4.54 -8.67
N TYR A 28 -20.93 -4.47 -10.01
CA TYR A 28 -19.70 -4.24 -10.76
C TYR A 28 -19.69 -2.77 -11.17
N ILE A 29 -18.71 -2.04 -10.67
CA ILE A 29 -18.52 -0.65 -11.01
C ILE A 29 -17.46 -0.61 -12.11
N LYS A 30 -17.89 -0.46 -13.37
CA LYS A 30 -16.97 -0.20 -14.47
C LYS A 30 -16.59 1.27 -14.40
N ALA A 31 -15.55 1.56 -13.63
CA ALA A 31 -15.00 2.90 -13.60
C ALA A 31 -14.39 3.22 -14.97
N GLY A 32 -14.56 4.47 -15.41
CA GLY A 32 -13.91 5.00 -16.60
C GLY A 32 -12.38 4.97 -16.48
N ARG A 33 -11.69 5.60 -17.44
CA ARG A 33 -10.24 5.79 -17.30
C ARG A 33 -10.00 6.67 -16.06
N LEU A 34 -9.21 6.19 -15.10
CA LEU A 34 -8.69 7.08 -14.05
C LEU A 34 -7.64 7.98 -14.68
N GLN A 35 -7.97 9.26 -14.81
CA GLN A 35 -6.95 10.28 -15.04
C GLN A 35 -6.49 10.78 -13.67
N PRO A 36 -5.25 10.50 -13.27
CA PRO A 36 -4.71 11.09 -12.05
C PRO A 36 -4.73 12.61 -12.19
N ILE A 37 -5.30 13.29 -11.19
CA ILE A 37 -5.25 14.76 -11.13
C ILE A 37 -4.09 15.18 -10.23
N THR A 38 -3.35 16.21 -10.62
CA THR A 38 -2.37 16.82 -9.72
C THR A 38 -3.10 17.35 -8.49
N TYR A 39 -2.68 16.89 -7.32
CA TYR A 39 -3.29 17.22 -6.03
C TYR A 39 -2.41 18.20 -5.24
N VAL A 40 -1.11 17.89 -5.12
CA VAL A 40 -0.11 18.77 -4.51
C VAL A 40 1.06 18.92 -5.49
N THR A 41 1.59 20.14 -5.60
CA THR A 41 2.78 20.45 -6.37
C THR A 41 3.79 21.15 -5.49
N LEU A 42 5.02 20.65 -5.44
CA LEU A 42 6.12 21.25 -4.71
C LEU A 42 7.29 21.49 -5.65
N LYS A 43 8.01 22.58 -5.44
CA LYS A 43 9.21 22.89 -6.22
C LYS A 43 10.42 22.19 -5.62
N TRP A 44 11.37 21.83 -6.47
CA TRP A 44 12.70 21.42 -6.03
C TRP A 44 13.46 22.62 -5.47
N GLY A 45 14.29 22.39 -4.44
CA GLY A 45 15.22 23.39 -3.93
C GLY A 45 15.31 23.45 -2.41
N ASN A 46 16.21 24.32 -1.92
CA ASN A 46 16.61 24.35 -0.51
C ASN A 46 15.80 25.33 0.36
N SER A 47 14.78 25.99 -0.21
CA SER A 47 13.97 26.95 0.53
C SER A 47 12.98 26.23 1.45
N TYR A 48 12.45 26.97 2.44
CA TYR A 48 11.48 26.43 3.38
C TYR A 48 10.27 25.75 2.70
N ASN A 49 9.80 26.31 1.57
CA ASN A 49 8.65 25.86 0.77
C ASN A 49 9.02 24.96 -0.42
N GLU A 50 10.25 24.47 -0.47
CA GLU A 50 10.76 23.58 -1.53
C GLU A 50 11.11 22.21 -0.92
N VAL A 51 11.29 21.18 -1.74
CA VAL A 51 11.61 19.81 -1.31
C VAL A 51 12.78 19.25 -2.10
N GLY A 52 13.52 18.30 -1.54
CA GLY A 52 14.75 17.80 -2.16
C GLY A 52 15.78 18.92 -2.39
N LEU A 53 16.93 18.63 -2.99
CA LEU A 53 17.91 19.68 -3.30
C LEU A 53 17.76 20.18 -4.73
N GLU A 54 17.45 19.25 -5.64
CA GLU A 54 17.24 19.45 -7.06
C GLU A 54 16.36 18.33 -7.59
N GLY A 55 15.82 18.50 -8.80
CA GLY A 55 15.00 17.46 -9.42
C GLY A 55 15.80 16.19 -9.64
N PRO A 56 15.14 15.01 -9.72
CA PRO A 56 15.84 13.77 -10.04
C PRO A 56 16.62 13.93 -11.35
N TYR A 57 17.85 13.44 -11.38
CA TYR A 57 18.61 13.30 -12.62
C TYR A 57 18.34 11.94 -13.26
N GLU A 58 18.53 11.84 -14.57
CA GLU A 58 18.44 10.57 -15.31
C GLU A 58 19.32 9.46 -14.67
N ASP A 59 20.41 9.87 -14.00
CA ASP A 59 21.41 8.97 -13.41
C ASP A 59 21.41 8.91 -11.86
N PHE A 60 20.62 9.74 -11.14
CA PHE A 60 20.67 9.81 -9.66
C PHE A 60 19.32 9.45 -9.02
N TRP A 61 19.32 8.28 -8.38
CA TRP A 61 18.12 7.53 -7.98
C TRP A 61 17.65 7.77 -6.53
N TYR A 62 18.35 8.62 -5.77
CA TYR A 62 18.22 8.68 -4.30
C TYR A 62 18.05 10.10 -3.72
N GLU A 63 17.96 11.13 -4.56
CA GLU A 63 18.12 12.53 -4.12
C GLU A 63 16.81 13.34 -4.12
N GLY A 64 15.71 12.72 -3.72
CA GLY A 64 14.44 13.42 -3.52
C GLY A 64 13.73 12.97 -2.25
N PRO A 65 12.53 13.49 -1.96
CA PRO A 65 11.65 12.92 -0.96
C PRO A 65 11.51 11.41 -1.12
N ALA A 66 11.45 10.70 0.00
CA ALA A 66 11.65 9.25 0.00
C ALA A 66 10.35 8.45 -0.08
N THR A 67 9.26 9.02 0.43
CA THR A 67 7.93 8.42 0.54
C THR A 67 6.95 9.48 1.08
N PHE A 68 5.66 9.17 1.11
CA PHE A 68 4.62 10.03 1.65
C PHE A 68 3.43 9.22 2.19
N ASP A 69 2.48 9.91 2.82
CA ASP A 69 1.14 9.39 3.12
C ASP A 69 0.15 10.57 3.21
N VAL A 70 -1.16 10.27 3.24
CA VAL A 70 -2.23 11.27 3.33
C VAL A 70 -3.11 11.00 4.56
N ASP A 71 -3.35 12.04 5.35
CA ASP A 71 -4.21 11.95 6.54
C ASP A 71 -5.72 11.96 6.17
N LYS A 72 -6.58 12.03 7.19
CA LYS A 72 -8.04 11.98 7.01
C LYS A 72 -8.60 13.30 6.49
N GLU A 73 -7.92 14.38 6.81
CA GLU A 73 -8.21 15.75 6.44
C GLU A 73 -7.76 16.07 5.00
N GLY A 74 -6.92 15.20 4.41
CA GLY A 74 -6.37 15.33 3.07
C GLY A 74 -5.01 16.04 3.03
N ASN A 75 -4.36 16.27 4.18
CA ASN A 75 -3.00 16.78 4.20
C ASN A 75 -2.01 15.69 3.80
N VAL A 76 -1.00 16.08 3.04
CA VAL A 76 0.04 15.18 2.55
C VAL A 76 1.26 15.33 3.42
N TYR A 77 1.73 14.23 4.00
CA TYR A 77 2.99 14.20 4.73
C TYR A 77 4.07 13.60 3.85
N ILE A 78 5.14 14.33 3.62
CA ILE A 78 6.21 13.95 2.69
C ILE A 78 7.52 13.85 3.45
N VAL A 79 8.25 12.76 3.26
CA VAL A 79 9.55 12.56 3.89
C VAL A 79 10.64 13.18 3.02
N ASP A 80 10.96 14.44 3.28
CA ASP A 80 12.01 15.21 2.61
C ASP A 80 13.38 14.86 3.21
N GLN A 81 13.86 13.67 2.85
CA GLN A 81 15.03 13.04 3.48
C GLN A 81 16.31 13.86 3.35
N LEU A 82 16.51 14.59 2.25
CA LEU A 82 17.72 15.40 2.04
C LEU A 82 17.77 16.63 2.96
N HIS A 83 16.60 17.12 3.36
CA HIS A 83 16.47 18.16 4.38
C HIS A 83 16.24 17.59 5.78
N ASN A 84 16.36 16.27 5.96
CA ASN A 84 16.17 15.59 7.24
C ASN A 84 14.87 15.97 7.94
N ARG A 85 13.78 16.09 7.18
CA ARG A 85 12.47 16.48 7.73
C ARG A 85 11.32 15.68 7.13
N ILE A 86 10.20 15.66 7.85
CA ILE A 86 8.89 15.36 7.29
C ILE A 86 8.16 16.69 7.18
N ILE A 87 7.56 16.99 6.04
CA ILE A 87 6.72 18.18 5.87
C ILE A 87 5.26 17.77 5.80
N GLU A 88 4.39 18.60 6.34
CA GLU A 88 2.93 18.51 6.17
C GLU A 88 2.50 19.56 5.16
N VAL A 89 1.77 19.14 4.14
CA VAL A 89 1.35 19.99 3.03
C VAL A 89 -0.17 19.97 2.91
N ASP A 90 -0.78 21.15 2.89
CA ASP A 90 -2.22 21.27 2.70
C ASP A 90 -2.62 21.01 1.22
N LYS A 91 -3.91 20.87 0.98
CA LYS A 91 -4.49 20.70 -0.37
C LYS A 91 -4.24 21.87 -1.34
N ASN A 92 -3.74 23.00 -0.85
CA ASN A 92 -3.40 24.16 -1.67
C ASN A 92 -1.89 24.20 -1.96
N SER A 93 -1.16 23.12 -1.67
CA SER A 93 0.29 23.00 -1.82
C SER A 93 1.11 23.93 -0.91
N ASN A 94 0.57 24.32 0.24
CA ASN A 94 1.31 25.06 1.25
C ASN A 94 1.92 24.11 2.27
N ILE A 95 3.20 24.28 2.58
CA ILE A 95 3.82 23.62 3.73
C ILE A 95 3.30 24.29 5.01
N ILE A 96 2.57 23.53 5.83
CA ILE A 96 1.91 24.02 7.04
C ILE A 96 2.59 23.57 8.34
N ASP A 97 3.37 22.49 8.30
CA ASP A 97 4.20 22.06 9.43
C ASP A 97 5.45 21.32 8.93
N SER A 98 6.45 21.20 9.80
CA SER A 98 7.65 20.41 9.54
C SER A 98 8.20 19.78 10.81
N ILE A 99 8.57 18.50 10.70
CA ILE A 99 9.11 17.69 11.78
C ILE A 99 10.56 17.36 11.45
N ASP A 100 11.49 17.82 12.29
CA ASP A 100 12.91 17.49 12.20
C ASP A 100 13.14 16.00 12.57
N ILE A 101 13.66 15.24 11.61
CA ILE A 101 14.01 13.82 11.77
C ILE A 101 15.52 13.58 11.72
N SER A 102 16.37 14.62 11.77
CA SER A 102 17.83 14.49 11.86
C SER A 102 18.28 13.69 13.09
N LYS A 103 17.51 13.72 14.18
CA LYS A 103 17.76 12.92 15.39
C LYS A 103 17.47 11.43 15.21
N ILE A 104 16.70 11.07 14.17
CA ILE A 104 16.38 9.69 13.81
C ILE A 104 17.43 9.14 12.84
N ILE A 105 17.83 9.98 11.88
CA ILE A 105 18.81 9.72 10.83
C ILE A 105 20.14 10.34 11.26
N SER A 106 20.88 9.66 12.15
CA SER A 106 22.19 10.15 12.57
C SER A 106 23.14 10.18 11.36
N GLU A 107 23.70 11.34 11.01
CA GLU A 107 24.74 11.50 9.98
C GLU A 107 25.95 10.58 10.21
N ASN A 108 26.19 10.17 11.47
CA ASN A 108 27.27 9.25 11.85
C ASN A 108 26.87 7.77 11.84
N ASP A 109 25.62 7.44 11.52
CA ASP A 109 25.16 6.06 11.38
C ASP A 109 25.49 5.58 9.97
N LEU A 110 26.71 5.08 9.77
CA LEU A 110 27.23 4.61 8.48
C LEU A 110 26.38 3.53 7.81
N ASP A 111 25.48 2.89 8.56
CA ASP A 111 24.53 1.88 8.08
C ASP A 111 23.23 2.51 7.54
N ALA A 112 22.92 3.77 7.87
CA ALA A 112 21.66 4.49 7.57
C ALA A 112 21.57 5.08 6.16
N ARG A 113 22.31 4.52 5.19
CA ARG A 113 22.50 5.14 3.85
C ARG A 113 21.25 5.17 2.96
N TYR A 114 20.24 4.36 3.23
CA TYR A 114 19.10 4.18 2.32
C TYR A 114 17.83 4.90 2.78
N GLY A 115 17.92 5.69 3.85
CA GLY A 115 16.86 6.58 4.27
C GLY A 115 15.57 5.86 4.72
N PRO A 116 14.55 6.64 5.08
CA PRO A 116 13.21 6.12 5.33
C PRO A 116 12.57 5.56 4.04
N ILE A 117 11.76 4.51 4.18
CA ILE A 117 11.21 3.78 3.04
C ILE A 117 9.70 3.69 2.98
N LYS A 118 9.03 3.92 4.11
CA LYS A 118 7.58 3.97 4.17
C LYS A 118 7.17 4.86 5.32
N LEU A 119 6.23 5.76 5.04
CA LEU A 119 5.55 6.57 6.03
C LEU A 119 4.12 6.06 6.17
N ILE A 120 3.64 5.96 7.40
CA ILE A 120 2.21 5.78 7.70
C ILE A 120 1.81 6.82 8.74
N ILE A 121 0.84 7.67 8.40
CA ILE A 121 0.27 8.63 9.33
C ILE A 121 -0.75 7.91 10.21
N GLY A 122 -0.68 8.06 11.52
CA GLY A 122 -1.72 7.65 12.45
C GLY A 122 -2.46 8.85 13.04
N ASN A 123 -3.38 8.59 13.95
CA ASN A 123 -4.02 9.61 14.75
C ASN A 123 -3.00 10.19 15.75
N LYS A 124 -2.55 11.42 15.50
CA LYS A 124 -1.56 12.18 16.30
C LYS A 124 -0.18 11.52 16.37
N CYS A 125 0.15 10.65 15.43
CA CYS A 125 1.46 10.02 15.35
C CYS A 125 1.82 9.73 13.88
N LEU A 126 3.10 9.50 13.61
CA LEU A 126 3.61 9.01 12.34
C LEU A 126 4.45 7.78 12.61
N PHE A 127 4.40 6.81 11.71
CA PHE A 127 5.26 5.64 11.70
C PHE A 127 6.21 5.74 10.51
N LEU A 128 7.50 5.72 10.78
CA LEU A 128 8.53 5.83 9.76
C LEU A 128 9.38 4.57 9.75
N LEU A 129 9.28 3.79 8.68
CA LEU A 129 10.11 2.60 8.48
C LEU A 129 11.43 3.01 7.84
N HIS A 130 12.54 2.53 8.38
CA HIS A 130 13.87 2.82 7.88
C HIS A 130 14.56 1.59 7.33
N PHE A 131 15.27 1.78 6.22
CA PHE A 131 16.01 0.74 5.53
C PHE A 131 17.50 1.01 5.62
N TYR A 132 18.25 -0.04 5.90
CA TYR A 132 19.66 0.02 6.25
C TYR A 132 20.45 -0.98 5.39
N SER A 133 21.68 -0.62 5.09
CA SER A 133 22.65 -1.57 4.51
C SER A 133 23.44 -2.23 5.64
N TYR A 134 23.58 -3.55 5.57
CA TYR A 134 24.28 -4.36 6.58
C TYR A 134 25.73 -4.66 6.21
N THR A 135 26.12 -4.42 4.97
CA THR A 135 27.52 -4.53 4.56
C THR A 135 28.21 -3.18 4.75
N LEU A 136 29.48 -3.23 5.18
CA LEU A 136 30.46 -2.14 5.15
C LEU A 136 30.33 -1.31 3.87
N PRO A 137 30.75 -0.02 3.86
CA PRO A 137 30.70 0.83 2.66
C PRO A 137 31.03 0.00 1.43
N PRO A 138 30.18 0.03 0.39
CA PRO A 138 30.42 -0.78 -0.78
C PRO A 138 31.83 -0.47 -1.29
N VAL A 139 32.55 -1.51 -1.74
CA VAL A 139 33.95 -1.40 -2.17
C VAL A 139 34.12 -0.31 -3.23
N ASP A 140 33.04 0.00 -3.93
CA ASP A 140 32.84 1.17 -4.76
C ASP A 140 31.43 1.77 -4.49
N PRO A 141 31.24 3.10 -4.53
CA PRO A 141 29.94 3.78 -4.32
C PRO A 141 28.80 3.32 -5.24
N TYR A 142 29.10 2.70 -6.38
CA TYR A 142 28.13 2.23 -7.37
C TYR A 142 27.76 0.76 -7.23
N SER A 143 28.43 0.01 -6.34
CA SER A 143 28.12 -1.40 -6.09
C SER A 143 26.98 -1.51 -5.07
N PRO A 144 25.89 -2.25 -5.37
CA PRO A 144 24.82 -2.47 -4.39
C PRO A 144 25.40 -3.23 -3.18
N PRO A 145 25.25 -2.74 -1.94
CA PRO A 145 25.66 -3.47 -0.75
C PRO A 145 25.09 -4.89 -0.73
N GLY A 146 25.89 -5.84 -0.25
CA GLY A 146 25.60 -7.28 -0.29
C GLY A 146 24.49 -7.73 0.66
N GLY A 147 23.76 -6.81 1.29
CA GLY A 147 22.63 -7.12 2.15
C GLY A 147 21.91 -5.85 2.58
N TYR A 148 20.65 -5.75 2.20
CA TYR A 148 19.75 -4.69 2.65
C TYR A 148 18.73 -5.26 3.64
N GLY A 149 18.16 -4.38 4.45
CA GLY A 149 16.92 -4.70 5.13
C GLY A 149 16.40 -3.60 6.03
N SER A 150 15.18 -3.81 6.51
CA SER A 150 14.54 -2.91 7.45
C SER A 150 15.14 -3.12 8.85
N ARG A 151 15.63 -2.05 9.48
CA ARG A 151 16.26 -2.14 10.80
C ARG A 151 15.45 -1.50 11.90
N TYR A 152 14.89 -0.32 11.64
CA TYR A 152 14.16 0.43 12.66
C TYR A 152 12.80 0.88 12.14
N VAL A 153 11.83 0.93 13.06
CA VAL A 153 10.64 1.77 12.91
C VAL A 153 10.70 2.86 13.95
N SER A 154 10.38 4.07 13.55
CA SER A 154 10.25 5.21 14.43
C SER A 154 8.78 5.56 14.60
N VAL A 155 8.32 5.66 15.85
CA VAL A 155 7.01 6.24 16.18
C VAL A 155 7.23 7.69 16.57
N ILE A 156 6.75 8.58 15.74
CA ILE A 156 6.95 10.01 15.84
C ILE A 156 5.64 10.63 16.32
N THR A 157 5.72 11.48 17.33
CA THR A 157 4.61 12.29 17.83
C THR A 157 5.13 13.71 18.02
N LYS A 158 4.25 14.67 18.29
CA LYS A 158 4.65 16.05 18.56
C LYS A 158 5.67 16.17 19.71
N ASP A 159 5.54 15.31 20.72
CA ASP A 159 6.31 15.44 21.96
C ASP A 159 7.50 14.47 22.06
N LYS A 160 7.48 13.38 21.26
CA LYS A 160 8.49 12.32 21.37
C LYS A 160 8.69 11.56 20.06
N ILE A 161 9.89 11.01 19.94
CA ILE A 161 10.27 10.04 18.92
C ILE A 161 10.70 8.76 19.66
N VAL A 162 10.10 7.63 19.30
CA VAL A 162 10.43 6.30 19.84
C VAL A 162 11.01 5.45 18.72
N LYS A 163 12.30 5.10 18.82
CA LYS A 163 12.99 4.22 17.86
C LYS A 163 12.93 2.78 18.34
N ILE A 164 12.44 1.88 17.48
CA ILE A 164 12.27 0.45 17.78
C ILE A 164 13.16 -0.35 16.83
N ASP A 165 14.01 -1.20 17.39
CA ASP A 165 14.92 -2.08 16.67
C ASP A 165 14.18 -3.34 16.20
N ILE A 166 13.79 -3.36 14.93
CA ILE A 166 12.95 -4.40 14.35
C ILE A 166 13.71 -5.72 14.23
N GLN A 167 15.02 -5.69 13.95
CA GLN A 167 15.82 -6.90 13.85
C GLN A 167 15.88 -7.68 15.15
N LYS A 168 15.93 -6.98 16.29
CA LYS A 168 15.84 -7.64 17.61
C LYS A 168 14.50 -8.33 17.84
N LEU A 169 13.45 -7.87 17.17
CA LEU A 169 12.10 -8.39 17.33
C LEU A 169 11.81 -9.50 16.32
N LEU A 170 12.14 -9.31 15.05
CA LEU A 170 11.85 -10.23 13.95
C LEU A 170 13.00 -11.17 13.59
N GLY A 171 14.24 -10.91 14.02
CA GLY A 171 15.42 -11.68 13.59
C GLY A 171 16.19 -11.01 12.45
N ASN A 172 17.30 -11.63 12.02
CA ASN A 172 18.30 -11.00 11.16
C ASN A 172 18.75 -11.89 9.97
N PRO A 173 19.02 -11.30 8.78
CA PRO A 173 18.43 -10.09 8.20
C PRO A 173 17.07 -10.40 7.55
N VAL A 174 16.13 -9.47 7.64
CA VAL A 174 14.77 -9.62 7.10
C VAL A 174 14.31 -8.27 6.54
N ASP A 175 13.85 -8.26 5.29
CA ASP A 175 13.08 -7.10 4.83
C ASP A 175 11.73 -7.11 5.51
N VAL A 176 11.24 -5.93 5.89
CA VAL A 176 10.00 -5.82 6.66
C VAL A 176 9.02 -4.97 5.89
N TYR A 177 7.82 -5.49 5.68
CA TYR A 177 6.68 -4.70 5.23
C TYR A 177 6.02 -4.04 6.44
N MET A 178 5.61 -2.78 6.29
CA MET A 178 4.90 -2.02 7.30
C MET A 178 3.54 -1.64 6.76
N ASP A 179 2.45 -2.07 7.38
CA ASP A 179 1.09 -1.75 6.93
C ASP A 179 0.23 -1.15 8.04
N ARG A 180 -0.76 -0.38 7.63
CA ARG A 180 -1.69 0.29 8.52
C ARG A 180 -2.68 -0.74 9.04
N LEU A 181 -2.64 -0.98 10.36
CA LEU A 181 -3.61 -1.86 11.00
C LEU A 181 -4.87 -1.06 11.38
N ASN A 182 -4.68 0.10 11.98
CA ASN A 182 -5.72 1.07 12.29
C ASN A 182 -5.09 2.46 12.53
N ASP A 183 -5.91 3.42 12.91
CA ASP A 183 -5.48 4.79 13.23
C ASP A 183 -4.31 4.89 14.21
N ASN A 184 -4.14 3.94 15.13
CA ASN A 184 -3.18 4.05 16.22
C ASN A 184 -2.10 2.97 16.19
N SER A 185 -2.05 2.13 15.16
CA SER A 185 -1.09 1.05 15.10
C SER A 185 -0.81 0.59 13.68
N ILE A 186 0.41 0.09 13.52
CA ILE A 186 0.90 -0.58 12.33
C ILE A 186 1.19 -2.04 12.65
N VAL A 187 1.28 -2.83 11.59
CA VAL A 187 1.85 -4.16 11.62
C VAL A 187 3.14 -4.18 10.79
N LEU A 188 4.14 -4.87 11.32
CA LEU A 188 5.41 -5.17 10.69
C LEU A 188 5.46 -6.67 10.39
N THR A 189 5.64 -7.05 9.13
CA THR A 189 5.72 -8.44 8.69
C THR A 189 7.05 -8.71 7.97
N PRO A 190 7.66 -9.88 8.18
CA PRO A 190 8.83 -10.28 7.41
C PRO A 190 8.46 -10.49 5.94
N SER A 191 9.36 -10.15 5.02
CA SER A 191 9.12 -10.26 3.58
C SER A 191 9.04 -11.69 3.08
N ILE A 192 9.83 -12.56 3.69
CA ILE A 192 9.80 -14.00 3.45
C ILE A 192 8.96 -14.61 4.58
N PRO A 193 7.82 -15.23 4.25
CA PRO A 193 6.99 -15.88 5.24
C PRO A 193 7.80 -16.88 6.06
N PRO A 194 7.63 -16.92 7.40
CA PRO A 194 8.20 -17.94 8.28
C PRO A 194 8.00 -19.37 7.78
N GLU A 195 6.89 -19.61 7.08
CA GLU A 195 6.42 -20.94 6.69
C GLU A 195 7.24 -21.53 5.55
N ASP A 196 7.90 -20.68 4.74
CA ASP A 196 8.77 -21.10 3.64
C ASP A 196 10.21 -21.38 4.09
N LYS A 197 10.55 -21.03 5.34
CA LYS A 197 11.80 -21.40 6.00
C LYS A 197 11.50 -22.41 7.09
N ALA A 198 11.77 -23.69 6.82
CA ALA A 198 11.52 -24.81 7.73
C ALA A 198 12.09 -24.63 9.17
N ASN A 199 13.02 -23.69 9.38
CA ASN A 199 13.67 -23.40 10.65
C ASN A 199 13.41 -21.97 11.18
N TRP A 200 12.38 -21.26 10.71
CA TRP A 200 12.07 -19.94 11.24
C TRP A 200 11.49 -20.02 12.65
N GLU A 201 12.24 -19.53 13.64
CA GLU A 201 11.81 -19.47 15.05
C GLU A 201 11.35 -18.07 15.49
N GLY A 202 11.42 -17.08 14.61
CA GLY A 202 11.02 -15.70 14.89
C GLY A 202 9.50 -15.50 14.89
N PRO A 203 9.02 -14.31 15.28
CA PRO A 203 7.60 -14.00 15.18
C PRO A 203 7.12 -13.98 13.73
N LYS A 204 5.80 -14.17 13.53
CA LYS A 204 5.15 -13.93 12.23
C LYS A 204 4.94 -12.45 11.95
N ALA A 205 4.76 -11.65 13.00
CA ALA A 205 4.68 -10.20 12.88
C ALA A 205 4.95 -9.49 14.20
N VAL A 206 5.08 -8.18 14.11
CA VAL A 206 5.16 -7.26 15.24
C VAL A 206 4.13 -6.16 15.05
N ILE A 207 3.31 -5.90 16.07
CA ILE A 207 2.42 -4.74 16.07
C ILE A 207 3.06 -3.65 16.91
N VAL A 208 3.07 -2.45 16.37
CA VAL A 208 3.58 -1.25 17.04
C VAL A 208 2.45 -0.24 17.14
N ASN A 209 2.16 0.23 18.34
CA ASN A 209 1.16 1.27 18.55
C ASN A 209 1.78 2.68 18.60
N ARG A 210 0.92 3.70 18.63
CA ARG A 210 1.30 5.13 18.69
C ARG A 210 2.18 5.52 19.88
N ASN A 211 2.22 4.70 20.93
CA ASN A 211 3.06 4.96 22.10
C ASN A 211 4.48 4.39 21.93
N GLY A 212 4.70 3.57 20.90
CA GLY A 212 5.90 2.75 20.72
C GLY A 212 5.84 1.43 21.47
N GLU A 213 4.68 1.02 21.99
CA GLU A 213 4.52 -0.29 22.63
C GLU A 213 4.44 -1.37 21.54
N VAL A 214 5.13 -2.48 21.81
CA VAL A 214 5.33 -3.58 20.87
C VAL A 214 4.56 -4.80 21.32
N ARG A 215 3.84 -5.45 20.40
CA ARG A 215 3.24 -6.76 20.62
C ARG A 215 3.73 -7.77 19.58
N ILE A 216 4.31 -8.85 20.06
CA ILE A 216 4.82 -9.95 19.24
C ILE A 216 3.66 -10.87 18.83
N VAL A 217 3.60 -11.21 17.54
CA VAL A 217 2.58 -12.09 16.96
C VAL A 217 3.27 -13.37 16.47
N ASN A 218 3.20 -14.42 17.28
CA ASN A 218 3.80 -15.73 16.94
C ASN A 218 2.90 -16.59 16.06
N ASN A 219 1.59 -16.37 16.12
CA ASN A 219 0.61 -17.06 15.30
C ASN A 219 -0.42 -16.05 14.83
N LEU A 220 -0.80 -16.16 13.55
CA LEU A 220 -1.98 -15.47 13.05
C LEU A 220 -3.21 -16.09 13.71
N VAL A 221 -4.11 -15.25 14.20
CA VAL A 221 -5.43 -15.70 14.62
C VAL A 221 -6.33 -15.49 13.42
N ASN A 222 -6.62 -16.58 12.69
CA ASN A 222 -7.56 -16.57 11.58
C ASN A 222 -7.20 -15.55 10.47
N GLY A 223 -5.91 -15.46 10.14
CA GLY A 223 -5.37 -14.51 9.15
C GLY A 223 -5.18 -13.08 9.66
N SER A 224 -5.48 -12.79 10.93
CA SER A 224 -5.26 -11.48 11.53
C SER A 224 -4.10 -11.46 12.52
N PHE A 225 -3.37 -10.35 12.52
CA PHE A 225 -2.26 -10.10 13.45
C PHE A 225 -2.72 -9.69 14.85
N ASP A 226 -3.94 -9.14 14.99
CA ASP A 226 -4.47 -8.70 16.27
C ASP A 226 -5.71 -9.44 16.76
N GLY A 227 -6.23 -10.36 15.95
CA GLY A 227 -7.45 -11.11 16.26
C GLY A 227 -8.71 -10.28 16.18
N ILE A 228 -8.64 -9.02 15.72
CA ILE A 228 -9.75 -8.07 15.73
C ILE A 228 -9.91 -7.40 14.36
N THR A 229 -8.82 -6.92 13.78
CA THR A 229 -8.74 -6.28 12.49
C THR A 229 -8.70 -7.37 11.40
N PRO A 230 -9.69 -7.42 10.50
CA PRO A 230 -9.63 -8.26 9.32
C PRO A 230 -8.39 -7.91 8.49
N PHE A 231 -7.70 -8.88 7.93
CA PHE A 231 -6.55 -8.61 7.07
C PHE A 231 -6.80 -9.20 5.69
N ALA A 232 -6.41 -8.47 4.65
CA ALA A 232 -6.49 -8.95 3.29
C ALA A 232 -5.26 -9.83 2.99
N SER A 233 -5.52 -11.01 2.47
CA SER A 233 -4.48 -11.92 1.97
C SER A 233 -4.64 -12.10 0.48
N LEU A 234 -3.52 -12.05 -0.24
CA LEU A 234 -3.46 -12.53 -1.61
C LEU A 234 -3.40 -14.05 -1.59
N ILE A 235 -4.21 -14.67 -2.45
CA ILE A 235 -4.11 -16.09 -2.76
C ILE A 235 -3.83 -16.17 -4.25
N TYR A 236 -2.77 -16.87 -4.62
CA TYR A 236 -2.28 -16.95 -5.98
C TYR A 236 -1.59 -18.28 -6.24
N ASP A 237 -1.47 -18.62 -7.51
CA ASP A 237 -0.59 -19.67 -8.00
C ASP A 237 0.69 -19.00 -8.50
N GLU A 238 1.80 -19.21 -7.79
CA GLU A 238 3.10 -18.65 -8.19
C GLU A 238 3.68 -19.48 -9.35
N ASP A 239 4.09 -18.77 -10.40
CA ASP A 239 4.83 -19.34 -11.52
C ASP A 239 6.34 -19.30 -11.19
N LYS A 240 6.87 -20.43 -10.74
CA LYS A 240 8.26 -20.54 -10.25
C LYS A 240 9.32 -20.26 -11.30
N GLU A 241 8.98 -20.33 -12.59
CA GLU A 241 9.95 -20.08 -13.67
C GLU A 241 10.09 -18.59 -13.96
N THR A 242 9.00 -17.84 -13.78
CA THR A 242 8.91 -16.44 -14.20
C THR A 242 8.79 -15.45 -13.05
N HIS A 243 8.59 -15.93 -11.82
CA HIS A 243 8.30 -15.14 -10.62
C HIS A 243 7.03 -14.26 -10.74
N PHE A 244 6.17 -14.58 -11.70
CA PHE A 244 4.85 -13.96 -11.85
C PHE A 244 3.76 -14.79 -11.16
N TYR A 245 2.56 -14.21 -11.07
CA TYR A 245 1.43 -14.82 -10.37
C TYR A 245 0.27 -15.11 -11.33
N ARG A 246 -0.47 -16.20 -11.07
CA ARG A 246 -1.73 -16.55 -11.75
C ARG A 246 -2.86 -16.72 -10.75
N ASN A 247 -4.09 -16.68 -11.24
CA ASN A 247 -5.31 -17.01 -10.48
C ASN A 247 -5.42 -16.21 -9.18
N VAL A 248 -4.98 -14.96 -9.23
CA VAL A 248 -4.85 -14.11 -8.05
C VAL A 248 -6.24 -13.74 -7.55
N LYS A 249 -6.46 -13.86 -6.24
CA LYS A 249 -7.67 -13.41 -5.57
C LYS A 249 -7.31 -12.79 -4.22
N ILE A 250 -8.16 -11.88 -3.77
CA ILE A 250 -8.08 -11.31 -2.43
C ILE A 250 -9.12 -11.99 -1.56
N GLN A 251 -8.68 -12.42 -0.38
CA GLN A 251 -9.53 -12.97 0.65
C GLN A 251 -9.37 -12.17 1.92
N VAL A 252 -10.49 -11.85 2.57
CA VAL A 252 -10.50 -11.30 3.92
C VAL A 252 -11.30 -12.22 4.82
N LYS A 253 -10.70 -12.58 5.95
CA LYS A 253 -11.30 -13.44 6.96
C LYS A 253 -11.70 -12.65 8.18
N ASP A 254 -12.82 -13.03 8.78
CA ASP A 254 -13.19 -12.57 10.11
C ASP A 254 -12.24 -13.21 11.13
N PRO A 255 -11.53 -12.39 11.91
CA PRO A 255 -10.48 -12.91 12.77
C PRO A 255 -11.00 -13.64 14.01
N LYS A 256 -12.28 -13.50 14.36
CA LYS A 256 -12.90 -14.22 15.48
C LYS A 256 -13.41 -15.58 15.05
N THR A 257 -13.82 -15.73 13.79
CA THR A 257 -14.54 -16.92 13.31
C THR A 257 -13.80 -17.73 12.24
N ASP A 258 -12.69 -17.22 11.69
CA ASP A 258 -11.97 -17.75 10.51
C ASP A 258 -12.81 -17.86 9.23
N LYS A 259 -14.03 -17.30 9.26
CA LYS A 259 -14.92 -17.33 8.10
C LYS A 259 -14.50 -16.26 7.12
N ASN A 260 -14.50 -16.61 5.83
CA ASN A 260 -14.34 -15.63 4.76
C ASN A 260 -15.51 -14.64 4.82
N ILE A 261 -15.20 -13.39 5.13
CA ILE A 261 -16.17 -12.28 5.06
C ILE A 261 -16.11 -11.57 3.72
N PHE A 262 -14.99 -11.72 3.01
CA PHE A 262 -14.81 -11.23 1.65
C PHE A 262 -13.92 -12.19 0.86
N ALA A 263 -14.29 -12.41 -0.39
CA ALA A 263 -13.43 -12.99 -1.40
C ALA A 263 -13.74 -12.28 -2.72
N SER A 264 -12.70 -11.82 -3.41
CA SER A 264 -12.82 -11.25 -4.75
C SER A 264 -13.09 -12.35 -5.78
N GLY A 265 -13.45 -11.94 -6.99
CA GLY A 265 -13.28 -12.79 -8.17
C GLY A 265 -11.80 -13.10 -8.44
N LEU A 266 -11.56 -13.95 -9.44
CA LEU A 266 -10.20 -14.13 -9.98
C LEU A 266 -9.80 -12.86 -10.74
N ILE A 267 -8.70 -12.25 -10.33
CA ILE A 267 -8.04 -11.15 -11.01
C ILE A 267 -7.29 -11.75 -12.20
N GLN A 268 -7.65 -11.33 -13.42
CA GLN A 268 -7.10 -11.83 -14.69
C GLN A 268 -6.92 -13.36 -14.74
N ASN A 269 -8.04 -14.09 -14.69
CA ASN A 269 -8.03 -15.56 -14.63
C ASN A 269 -7.14 -16.20 -15.71
N GLY A 270 -6.09 -16.90 -15.28
CA GLY A 270 -5.14 -17.61 -16.14
C GLY A 270 -3.99 -16.76 -16.73
N GLU A 271 -4.05 -15.44 -16.68
CA GLU A 271 -2.96 -14.58 -17.16
C GLU A 271 -1.85 -14.44 -16.12
N LEU A 272 -0.61 -14.25 -16.59
CA LEU A 272 0.51 -13.90 -15.72
C LEU A 272 0.41 -12.42 -15.36
N ILE A 273 0.49 -12.14 -14.06
CA ILE A 273 0.53 -10.78 -13.54
C ILE A 273 1.78 -10.54 -12.70
N ASP A 274 2.34 -9.35 -12.85
CA ASP A 274 3.35 -8.77 -11.97
C ASP A 274 2.65 -7.93 -10.91
N ILE A 275 2.88 -8.21 -9.62
CA ILE A 275 2.18 -7.55 -8.51
C ILE A 275 3.09 -6.48 -7.90
N PHE A 276 2.62 -5.23 -7.95
CA PHE A 276 3.33 -4.07 -7.38
C PHE A 276 2.99 -3.80 -5.90
N GLY A 277 2.03 -4.55 -5.34
CA GLY A 277 1.74 -4.56 -3.90
C GLY A 277 0.25 -4.67 -3.56
N LEU A 278 -0.03 -5.25 -2.40
CA LEU A 278 -1.34 -5.19 -1.73
C LEU A 278 -1.26 -4.16 -0.61
N GLN A 279 -2.13 -3.15 -0.65
CA GLN A 279 -2.28 -2.20 0.44
C GLN A 279 -3.59 -2.41 1.17
N PHE A 280 -3.54 -2.23 2.49
CA PHE A 280 -4.69 -2.36 3.34
C PHE A 280 -4.85 -1.10 4.21
N ASN A 281 -6.08 -0.58 4.24
CA ASN A 281 -6.45 0.56 5.08
C ASN A 281 -7.79 0.28 5.77
N GLY A 282 -7.83 -0.76 6.61
CA GLY A 282 -8.99 -1.09 7.44
C GLY A 282 -10.17 -1.65 6.65
N ASN A 283 -11.00 -0.80 6.04
CA ASN A 283 -12.18 -1.25 5.28
C ASN A 283 -11.94 -1.36 3.77
N LYS A 284 -10.77 -0.91 3.29
CA LYS A 284 -10.38 -0.96 1.88
C LYS A 284 -9.07 -1.73 1.70
N SER A 285 -8.99 -2.46 0.60
CA SER A 285 -7.76 -3.09 0.10
C SER A 285 -7.52 -2.66 -1.34
N ALA A 286 -6.25 -2.58 -1.73
CA ALA A 286 -5.86 -2.18 -3.07
C ALA A 286 -4.81 -3.10 -3.64
N LEU A 287 -5.00 -3.53 -4.87
CA LEU A 287 -4.00 -4.29 -5.61
C LEU A 287 -3.63 -3.54 -6.87
N MET A 288 -2.32 -3.41 -7.10
CA MET A 288 -1.79 -2.89 -8.36
C MET A 288 -1.01 -3.98 -9.07
N TYR A 289 -1.27 -4.16 -10.37
CA TYR A 289 -0.61 -5.17 -11.16
C TYR A 289 -0.47 -4.78 -12.64
N GLN A 290 0.46 -5.45 -13.32
CA GLN A 290 0.62 -5.39 -14.77
C GLN A 290 0.55 -6.81 -15.34
N THR A 291 0.20 -6.94 -16.61
CA THR A 291 0.22 -8.21 -17.34
C THR A 291 1.35 -8.19 -18.38
N GLU A 292 1.66 -9.31 -19.01
CA GLU A 292 2.65 -9.36 -20.10
C GLU A 292 2.31 -8.39 -21.25
N SER A 293 1.02 -8.10 -21.46
CA SER A 293 0.54 -7.17 -22.49
C SER A 293 0.46 -5.71 -22.03
N SER A 294 0.85 -5.41 -20.80
CA SER A 294 0.75 -4.05 -20.24
C SER A 294 1.57 -3.03 -21.02
N TYR A 295 2.69 -3.44 -21.63
CA TYR A 295 3.47 -2.56 -22.49
C TYR A 295 2.98 -2.63 -23.95
N ASN A 296 2.39 -1.53 -24.43
CA ASN A 296 2.02 -1.37 -25.83
C ASN A 296 3.17 -0.69 -26.58
N LYS A 297 3.89 -1.47 -27.38
CA LYS A 297 5.04 -0.98 -28.17
C LYS A 297 4.66 -0.03 -29.30
N GLU A 298 3.46 -0.16 -29.88
CA GLU A 298 3.01 0.66 -31.02
C GLU A 298 2.79 2.11 -30.58
N ASN A 299 2.11 2.28 -29.44
CA ASN A 299 1.79 3.58 -28.88
C ASN A 299 2.81 4.03 -27.82
N ASP A 300 3.78 3.18 -27.50
CA ASP A 300 4.77 3.38 -26.45
C ASP A 300 4.08 3.77 -25.13
N THR A 301 3.14 2.94 -24.70
CA THR A 301 2.36 3.14 -23.46
C THR A 301 2.50 1.97 -22.50
N ILE A 302 2.34 2.23 -21.21
CA ILE A 302 2.32 1.22 -20.15
C ILE A 302 0.96 1.26 -19.47
N THR A 303 0.33 0.09 -19.33
CA THR A 303 -0.98 -0.09 -18.72
C THR A 303 -0.83 -0.77 -17.37
N THR A 304 -1.22 -0.09 -16.30
CA THR A 304 -1.27 -0.65 -14.94
C THR A 304 -2.72 -0.78 -14.50
N HIS A 305 -3.06 -1.95 -13.96
CA HIS A 305 -4.38 -2.22 -13.41
C HIS A 305 -4.38 -1.91 -11.91
N ILE A 306 -5.46 -1.31 -11.43
CA ILE A 306 -5.67 -1.01 -10.02
C ILE A 306 -7.04 -1.57 -9.64
N VAL A 307 -7.09 -2.42 -8.61
CA VAL A 307 -8.34 -2.99 -8.12
C VAL A 307 -8.51 -2.60 -6.67
N ILE A 308 -9.63 -1.95 -6.37
CA ILE A 308 -10.01 -1.51 -5.03
C ILE A 308 -11.13 -2.42 -4.52
N PHE A 309 -10.97 -2.91 -3.30
CA PHE A 309 -11.96 -3.75 -2.64
C PHE A 309 -12.42 -3.08 -1.35
N THR A 310 -13.70 -2.75 -1.27
CA THR A 310 -14.34 -2.25 -0.05
C THR A 310 -15.05 -3.40 0.66
N LEU A 311 -14.82 -3.57 1.96
CA LEU A 311 -15.38 -4.68 2.75
C LEU A 311 -16.83 -4.44 3.18
N SER A 312 -17.23 -3.18 3.39
CA SER A 312 -18.58 -2.83 3.82
C SER A 312 -18.99 -1.42 3.35
N PRO A 313 -19.95 -1.29 2.40
CA PRO A 313 -20.56 -2.38 1.63
C PRO A 313 -19.51 -3.14 0.80
N LYS A 314 -19.82 -4.40 0.43
CA LYS A 314 -18.94 -5.20 -0.42
C LYS A 314 -18.95 -4.62 -1.83
N GLU A 315 -17.87 -3.95 -2.20
CA GLU A 315 -17.71 -3.33 -3.52
C GLU A 315 -16.34 -3.67 -4.10
N GLU A 316 -16.30 -3.87 -5.41
CA GLU A 316 -15.09 -4.16 -6.17
C GLU A 316 -15.04 -3.21 -7.36
N GLU A 317 -13.99 -2.39 -7.41
CA GLU A 317 -13.81 -1.35 -8.41
C GLU A 317 -12.53 -1.63 -9.21
N HIS A 318 -12.65 -1.60 -10.52
CA HIS A 318 -11.55 -1.89 -11.44
C HIS A 318 -11.17 -0.64 -12.21
N TYR A 319 -9.89 -0.31 -12.17
CA TYR A 319 -9.35 0.85 -12.86
C TYR A 319 -8.15 0.49 -13.70
N ILE A 320 -7.94 1.29 -14.74
CA ILE A 320 -6.82 1.16 -15.67
C ILE A 320 -6.13 2.51 -15.77
N MET A 321 -4.84 2.52 -15.41
CA MET A 321 -3.94 3.64 -15.62
C MET A 321 -3.11 3.38 -16.88
N VAL A 322 -3.18 4.27 -17.86
CA VAL A 322 -2.35 4.20 -19.07
C VAL A 322 -1.40 5.39 -19.06
N VAL A 323 -0.10 5.12 -18.95
CA VAL A 323 0.94 6.15 -19.02
C VAL A 323 1.54 6.10 -20.42
N GLY A 324 1.36 7.18 -21.19
CA GLY A 324 1.86 7.28 -22.55
C GLY A 324 3.30 7.78 -22.62
N LYS A 325 3.83 7.82 -23.84
CA LYS A 325 5.18 8.31 -24.12
C LYS A 325 5.37 9.77 -23.69
N ASP A 326 4.36 10.60 -23.96
CA ASP A 326 4.42 12.03 -23.63
C ASP A 326 4.39 12.28 -22.14
N GLU A 327 3.64 11.51 -21.36
CA GLU A 327 3.65 11.62 -19.90
C GLU A 327 4.98 11.13 -19.31
N ARG A 328 5.57 10.09 -19.92
CA ARG A 328 6.86 9.52 -19.48
C ARG A 328 8.06 10.39 -19.79
N LYS A 329 8.02 11.25 -20.81
CA LYS A 329 9.16 12.11 -21.18
C LYS A 329 9.55 13.07 -20.05
N ASP A 330 8.57 13.43 -19.22
CA ASP A 330 8.73 14.36 -18.10
C ASP A 330 8.82 13.63 -16.76
N MET A 331 8.63 12.30 -16.74
CA MET A 331 8.79 11.45 -15.55
C MET A 331 10.22 10.93 -15.48
N LEU A 332 10.88 11.16 -14.34
CA LEU A 332 12.24 10.70 -14.14
C LEU A 332 12.30 9.59 -13.08
N PRO A 333 12.88 8.41 -13.40
CA PRO A 333 13.26 7.89 -14.72
C PRO A 333 12.26 6.83 -15.27
N PRO A 334 12.17 6.66 -16.61
CA PRO A 334 11.43 5.56 -17.25
C PRO A 334 12.23 4.24 -17.25
N PRO A 335 11.59 3.05 -17.31
CA PRO A 335 10.43 2.58 -16.57
C PRO A 335 10.79 1.31 -15.75
N PHE A 336 10.04 1.02 -14.68
CA PHE A 336 9.90 -0.28 -14.00
C PHE A 336 10.76 -0.64 -12.79
N SER A 337 11.76 0.12 -12.36
CA SER A 337 12.47 -0.21 -11.10
C SER A 337 12.16 0.69 -9.91
N TYR A 338 11.16 1.58 -10.01
CA TYR A 338 10.85 2.51 -8.94
C TYR A 338 9.69 2.03 -8.10
N ARG A 339 9.96 2.01 -6.79
CA ARG A 339 9.03 2.19 -5.69
C ARG A 339 8.10 3.34 -6.07
N SER A 340 7.08 3.02 -6.86
CA SER A 340 5.99 3.94 -7.08
C SER A 340 5.27 3.88 -5.74
N ASP A 341 5.53 4.90 -4.93
CA ASP A 341 4.90 5.10 -3.63
C ASP A 341 3.43 5.35 -3.91
N PHE A 342 2.72 4.29 -4.25
CA PHE A 342 1.29 4.31 -4.20
C PHE A 342 0.93 4.32 -2.73
N VAL A 343 -0.07 5.12 -2.39
CA VAL A 343 -0.58 5.15 -1.03
C VAL A 343 -2.09 5.18 -1.08
N LEU A 344 -2.70 4.25 -0.36
CA LEU A 344 -4.09 4.34 0.02
C LEU A 344 -4.21 5.25 1.25
N GLY A 345 -4.46 6.54 1.00
CA GLY A 345 -4.57 7.58 2.03
C GLY A 345 -5.71 7.30 3.01
N GLN A 346 -5.67 7.92 4.20
CA GLN A 346 -6.72 7.76 5.20
C GLN A 346 -8.06 8.36 4.78
N ASP A 347 -8.04 9.35 3.89
CA ASP A 347 -9.21 9.90 3.25
C ASP A 347 -9.89 8.92 2.26
N GLY A 348 -9.28 7.74 2.04
CA GLY A 348 -9.83 6.64 1.26
C GLY A 348 -9.59 6.75 -0.24
N PHE A 349 -8.72 7.68 -0.67
CA PHE A 349 -8.30 7.84 -2.06
C PHE A 349 -6.91 7.27 -2.30
N PHE A 350 -6.63 7.05 -3.58
CA PHE A 350 -5.31 6.62 -4.05
C PHE A 350 -4.48 7.81 -4.43
N TYR A 351 -3.20 7.72 -4.10
CA TYR A 351 -2.21 8.71 -4.45
C TYR A 351 -0.99 8.05 -5.05
N THR A 352 -0.28 8.81 -5.88
CA THR A 352 1.07 8.47 -6.34
C THR A 352 1.96 9.70 -6.26
N MET A 353 3.23 9.48 -5.92
CA MET A 353 4.26 10.49 -6.05
C MET A 353 4.87 10.40 -7.46
N VAL A 354 4.95 11.54 -8.15
CA VAL A 354 5.51 11.66 -9.50
C VAL A 354 6.59 12.72 -9.47
N TYR A 355 7.82 12.29 -9.74
CA TYR A 355 8.96 13.18 -9.82
C TYR A 355 9.07 13.71 -11.24
N LYS A 356 8.91 15.02 -11.39
CA LYS A 356 9.14 15.72 -12.65
C LYS A 356 10.43 16.51 -12.57
N LYS A 357 10.95 16.89 -13.74
CA LYS A 357 12.19 17.67 -13.85
C LYS A 357 12.24 18.91 -12.93
N ASP A 358 11.16 19.67 -12.89
CA ASP A 358 11.12 20.97 -12.19
C ASP A 358 10.30 20.95 -10.88
N GLU A 359 9.48 19.92 -10.67
CA GLU A 359 8.55 19.85 -9.55
C GLU A 359 8.31 18.40 -9.07
N LEU A 360 7.96 18.24 -7.79
CA LEU A 360 7.35 17.05 -7.24
C LEU A 360 5.83 17.15 -7.31
N HIS A 361 5.18 16.17 -7.92
CA HIS A 361 3.73 16.10 -8.04
C HIS A 361 3.21 14.95 -7.19
N ILE A 362 2.27 15.22 -6.28
CA ILE A 362 1.42 14.18 -5.70
C ILE A 362 0.14 14.19 -6.50
N GLN A 363 -0.16 13.06 -7.13
CA GLN A 363 -1.36 12.92 -7.92
C GLN A 363 -2.40 12.12 -7.15
N LYS A 364 -3.64 12.59 -7.16
CA LYS A 364 -4.80 11.92 -6.59
C LYS A 364 -5.59 11.24 -7.68
N PHE A 365 -5.92 9.97 -7.47
CA PHE A 365 -6.84 9.26 -8.34
C PHE A 365 -8.25 9.50 -7.85
N VAL A 366 -9.00 10.29 -8.63
CA VAL A 366 -10.42 10.52 -8.40
C VAL A 366 -11.18 9.65 -9.39
N PRO A 367 -11.98 8.67 -8.93
CA PRO A 367 -12.89 7.96 -9.82
C PRO A 367 -13.76 8.97 -10.56
N GLU A 368 -13.81 8.90 -11.89
CA GLU A 368 -14.87 9.58 -12.64
C GLU A 368 -16.24 9.07 -12.14
N GLU A 369 -17.30 9.87 -12.31
CA GLU A 369 -18.67 9.41 -11.98
C GLU A 369 -18.90 8.03 -12.58
N THR A 370 -18.99 7.03 -11.70
CA THR A 370 -18.96 5.65 -12.12
C THR A 370 -20.30 5.27 -12.74
N GLN A 371 -20.27 4.55 -13.86
CA GLN A 371 -21.47 3.82 -14.30
C GLN A 371 -21.57 2.55 -13.45
N THR A 372 -22.57 2.52 -12.56
CA THR A 372 -22.89 1.34 -11.76
C THR A 372 -23.69 0.36 -12.60
N GLU A 373 -23.10 -0.79 -12.93
CA GLU A 373 -23.83 -1.90 -13.56
C GLU A 373 -24.19 -2.95 -12.50
N TYR A 374 -25.48 -3.31 -12.45
CA TYR A 374 -26.01 -4.26 -11.49
C TYR A 374 -26.06 -5.66 -12.10
N TYR A 375 -25.31 -6.61 -11.54
CA TYR A 375 -25.32 -8.01 -11.97
C TYR A 375 -25.97 -8.88 -10.90
N TYR A 376 -27.08 -9.53 -11.27
CA TYR A 376 -27.70 -10.57 -10.46
C TYR A 376 -27.41 -11.94 -11.07
N ARG A 377 -26.56 -12.73 -10.40
CA ARG A 377 -26.28 -14.10 -10.84
C ARG A 377 -27.26 -15.04 -10.15
N SER A 378 -28.42 -15.27 -10.75
CA SER A 378 -29.35 -16.28 -10.24
C SER A 378 -28.69 -17.66 -10.29
N LEU A 379 -28.67 -18.40 -9.18
CA LEU A 379 -28.45 -19.84 -9.24
C LEU A 379 -29.54 -20.43 -10.15
N LYS A 380 -29.14 -21.10 -11.24
CA LYS A 380 -30.07 -21.92 -12.03
C LYS A 380 -30.57 -23.03 -11.10
N PHE A 381 -31.79 -22.88 -10.58
CA PHE A 381 -32.51 -23.94 -9.90
C PHE A 381 -33.03 -24.97 -10.89
#